data_AF-A0A3D2B0P4-F1
#
_entry.id   AF-A0A3D2B0P4-F1
#
_cell.length_a   1.000
_cell.length_b   1.000
_cell.length_c   1.000
_cell.angle_alpha   90.00
_cell.angle_beta   90.00
_cell.angle_gamma   90.00
#
_symmetry.space_group_name_H-M   'P 1'
#
loop_
_entity.id
_entity.type
_entity.pdbx_description
1 polymer ?
#
loop_
_entity_poly.entity_id
_entity_poly.type
_entity_poly.pdbx_seq_one_letter_code
_entity_poly.pdbx_strand_id
1 'polypeptide(L)' 'FKCPCHGSGFRPTGVNFEGPAPRPLERARIVLADDGQILVDKARKFQFELGQWADPESFLRV' A
#
# COMPACT_ATOMS: atom_id res chain seq x y z
N PHE A 1 5.09 -3.68 10.06
CA PHE A 1 5.18 -2.31 10.60
C PHE A 1 4.35 -2.20 11.87
N LYS A 2 4.83 -1.44 12.87
CA LYS A 2 4.07 -1.12 14.09
C LYS A 2 3.98 0.39 14.21
N CYS A 3 2.77 0.93 14.30
CA CYS A 3 2.54 2.36 14.47
C CYS A 3 2.95 2.78 15.90
N PRO A 4 3.85 3.77 16.04
CA PRO A 4 4.36 4.17 17.36
C PRO A 4 3.32 4.89 18.23
N CYS A 5 2.21 5.38 17.64
CA CYS A 5 1.20 6.13 18.37
C CYS A 5 0.32 5.23 19.26
N HIS A 6 -0.24 4.16 18.68
CA HIS A 6 -1.24 3.31 19.36
C HIS A 6 -1.01 1.81 19.11
N GLY A 7 0.14 1.43 18.58
CA GLY A 7 0.51 0.02 18.39
C GLY A 7 -0.17 -0.70 17.24
N SER A 8 -0.82 0.00 16.29
CA SER A 8 -1.41 -0.68 15.12
C SER A 8 -0.35 -1.46 14.33
N GLY A 9 -0.58 -2.75 14.10
CA GLY A 9 0.34 -3.64 13.42
C GLY A 9 -0.12 -3.97 12.01
N PHE A 10 0.85 -3.98 11.09
CA PHE A 10 0.65 -4.28 9.67
C PHE A 10 1.67 -5.31 9.18
N ARG A 11 1.21 -6.31 8.42
CA ARG A 11 2.08 -7.26 7.72
C ARG A 11 2.90 -6.54 6.64
N PRO A 12 3.97 -7.15 6.09
CA PRO A 12 4.69 -6.57 4.95
C PRO A 12 3.80 -6.24 3.75
N THR A 13 2.66 -6.94 3.61
CA THR A 13 1.66 -6.67 2.58
C THR A 13 0.83 -5.40 2.81
N GLY A 14 0.90 -4.79 4.02
CA GLY A 14 0.06 -3.67 4.44
C GLY A 14 -1.25 -4.06 5.12
N VAL A 15 -1.54 -5.36 5.25
CA VAL A 15 -2.75 -5.86 5.95
C VAL A 15 -2.60 -5.61 7.46
N ASN A 16 -3.58 -4.90 8.05
CA ASN A 16 -3.66 -4.67 9.48
C ASN A 16 -3.96 -6.00 10.22
N PHE A 17 -3.40 -6.18 11.41
CA PHE A 17 -3.61 -7.40 12.20
C PHE A 17 -3.71 -7.17 13.73
N GLU A 18 -3.40 -5.97 14.22
CA GLU A 18 -3.57 -5.61 15.63
C GLU A 18 -3.72 -4.09 15.78
N GLY A 19 -4.20 -3.67 16.97
CA GLY A 19 -4.37 -2.27 17.34
C GLY A 19 -5.58 -1.61 16.67
N PRO A 20 -5.74 -0.28 16.82
CA PRO A 20 -6.97 0.42 16.46
C PRO A 20 -7.15 0.70 14.96
N ALA A 21 -6.19 0.35 14.11
CA ALA A 21 -6.31 0.60 12.66
C ALA A 21 -7.43 -0.26 12.06
N PRO A 22 -8.49 0.35 11.49
CA PRO A 22 -9.71 -0.39 11.11
C PRO A 22 -9.58 -1.15 9.79
N ARG A 23 -8.56 -0.85 8.98
CA ARG A 23 -8.41 -1.39 7.63
C ARG A 23 -6.94 -1.46 7.19
N PRO A 24 -6.61 -2.20 6.11
CA PRO A 24 -5.28 -2.22 5.53
C PRO A 24 -4.80 -0.84 5.06
N LEU A 25 -3.48 -0.71 4.86
CA LEU A 25 -2.90 0.49 4.25
C LEU A 25 -3.38 0.65 2.80
N GLU A 26 -3.44 1.88 2.32
CA GLU A 26 -3.68 2.15 0.89
C GLU A 26 -2.39 1.92 0.11
N ARG A 27 -2.50 1.35 -1.10
CA ARG A 27 -1.37 1.34 -2.06
C ARG A 27 -1.47 2.58 -2.94
N ALA A 28 -0.33 3.23 -3.19
CA ALA A 28 -0.22 4.24 -4.24
C ALA A 28 0.11 3.56 -5.57
N ARG A 29 -0.14 4.22 -6.70
CA ARG A 29 0.37 3.74 -7.99
C ARG A 29 1.88 3.84 -8.02
N ILE A 30 2.55 2.76 -8.42
CA ILE A 30 4.01 2.70 -8.51
C ILE A 30 4.39 2.14 -9.89
N VAL A 31 5.26 2.84 -10.60
CA VAL A 31 5.78 2.40 -11.91
C VAL A 31 7.29 2.65 -12.01
N LEU A 32 7.96 1.87 -12.87
CA LEU A 32 9.32 2.15 -13.30
C LEU A 32 9.25 3.17 -14.47
N ALA A 33 9.89 4.32 -14.30
CA ALA A 33 10.04 5.32 -15.36
C ALA A 33 11.13 4.89 -16.36
N ASP A 34 11.12 5.51 -17.54
CA ASP A 34 12.04 5.17 -18.64
C ASP A 34 13.52 5.40 -18.30
N ASP A 35 13.80 6.25 -17.31
CA ASP A 35 15.13 6.53 -16.79
C ASP A 35 15.56 5.58 -15.65
N GLY A 36 14.74 4.57 -15.35
CA GLY A 36 14.97 3.59 -14.30
C GLY A 36 14.59 4.04 -12.89
N GLN A 37 14.02 5.24 -12.71
CA GLN A 37 13.53 5.68 -11.42
C GLN A 37 12.16 5.07 -11.07
N ILE A 38 11.89 4.89 -9.79
CA ILE A 38 10.56 4.48 -9.32
C ILE A 38 9.71 5.73 -9.12
N LEU A 39 8.63 5.85 -9.88
CA LEU A 39 7.65 6.93 -9.74
C LEU A 39 6.51 6.46 -8.83
N VAL A 40 6.28 7.20 -7.74
CA VAL A 40 5.18 6.98 -6.80
C VAL A 40 4.12 8.06 -6.97
N ASP A 41 2.99 7.71 -7.57
CA ASP A 41 1.86 8.61 -7.74
C ASP A 41 0.87 8.47 -6.58
N LYS A 42 0.88 9.47 -5.69
CA LYS A 42 0.01 9.53 -4.49
C LYS A 42 -1.42 9.98 -4.79
N ALA A 43 -1.71 10.48 -5.99
CA ALA A 43 -3.05 10.89 -6.39
C ALA A 43 -3.92 9.68 -6.74
N ARG A 44 -3.32 8.60 -7.27
CA ARG A 44 -4.00 7.33 -7.51
C ARG A 44 -3.74 6.33 -6.38
N LYS A 45 -4.82 5.87 -5.74
CA LYS A 45 -4.77 4.96 -4.60
C LYS A 45 -5.62 3.71 -4.82
N PHE A 46 -5.22 2.63 -4.17
CA PHE A 46 -5.88 1.33 -4.23
C PHE A 46 -6.15 0.82 -2.81
N GLN A 47 -7.42 0.53 -2.54
CA GLN A 47 -7.93 0.04 -1.27
C GLN A 47 -8.19 -1.47 -1.33
N PHE A 48 -7.76 -2.20 -0.29
CA PHE A 48 -7.89 -3.66 -0.25
C PHE A 48 -9.35 -4.09 -0.16
N GLU A 49 -10.11 -3.41 0.69
CA GLU A 49 -11.54 -3.63 0.97
C GLU A 49 -12.43 -3.46 -0.26
N LEU A 50 -11.96 -2.71 -1.28
CA LEU A 50 -12.64 -2.53 -2.56
C LEU A 50 -12.14 -3.51 -3.64
N GLY A 51 -11.25 -4.46 -3.30
CA GLY A 51 -10.64 -5.39 -4.25
C GLY A 51 -9.61 -4.75 -5.20
N GLN A 52 -9.27 -3.48 -5.01
CA GLN A 52 -8.44 -2.71 -5.94
C GLN A 52 -6.97 -3.13 -5.94
N TRP A 53 -6.54 -3.93 -4.97
CA TRP A 53 -5.19 -4.53 -4.97
C TRP A 53 -4.99 -5.58 -6.06
N ALA A 54 -6.06 -6.02 -6.73
CA ALA A 54 -5.97 -6.85 -7.93
C ALA A 54 -5.53 -6.05 -9.17
N ASP A 55 -5.64 -4.72 -9.14
CA ASP A 55 -5.16 -3.85 -10.22
C ASP A 55 -3.62 -3.99 -10.32
N PRO A 56 -3.07 -4.28 -11.51
CA PRO A 56 -1.63 -4.43 -11.72
C PRO A 56 -0.86 -3.13 -11.45
N GLU A 57 -1.50 -1.96 -11.51
CA GLU A 57 -0.87 -0.69 -11.16
C GLU A 57 -0.78 -0.45 -9.64
N SER A 58 -1.39 -1.32 -8.84
CA SER A 58 -1.32 -1.24 -7.38
C SER A 58 -0.01 -1.79 -6.80
N PHE A 59 0.86 -2.39 -7.61
CA PHE A 59 2.17 -2.87 -7.20
C PHE A 59 3.17 -2.80 -8.37
N LEU A 60 4.45 -2.60 -8.06
CA LEU A 60 5.50 -2.74 -9.05
C LEU A 60 6.02 -4.18 -9.03
N ARG A 61 5.93 -4.88 -10.16
CA ARG A 61 6.55 -6.18 -10.37
C ARG A 61 7.85 -5.98 -11.16
N VAL A 62 8.98 -6.28 -10.52
CA VAL A 62 10.33 -6.30 -11.10
C VAL A 62 10.80 -7.72 -11.32
#